data_AF-A0AAP9IL60-F1
#
_entry.id   AF-A0AAP9IL60-F1
#
_cell.length_a   1.000
_cell.length_b   1.000
_cell.length_c   1.000
_cell.angle_alpha   90.00
_cell.angle_beta   90.00
_cell.angle_gamma   90.00
#
_symmetry.space_group_name_H-M   'P 1'
#
loop_
_entity.id
_entity.type
_entity.pdbx_description
1 polymer ?
#
loop_
_entity_poly.entity_id
_entity_poly.type
_entity_poly.pdbx_seq_one_letter_code
_entity_poly.pdbx_strand_id
1 'polypeptide(L)'
;MTIAIEQLIKMHDPRCMSIESLNVGRGRAVLSKEQILAAFATTQHRHSIGFDLLMAKYRHDSQAEQRIRVAISHWVNTRTHLVHSDPACQLALSMVLERNLPAQIDHIAGLLRRYGVKAAQSRKNTDALRVEIKQLERQRCRERVSHADYISVGIEIAELNERIGHERKALREWSEYQATQLNVCPRCNGTGKTLRPAIAVCNECGGNGHIAATFEHLRKSLAIIGTVISASEWPQYLDLVKRCMSWLYVEESQAVSVLNERIYNEID
;
A
#
# COMPACT_ATOMS: atom_id res chain seq x y z
N MET A 1 7.52 -6.50 18.20
CA MET A 1 6.29 -5.71 18.46
C MET A 1 6.23 -5.47 19.96
N THR A 2 6.07 -4.23 20.42
CA THR A 2 6.06 -3.90 21.86
C THR A 2 4.68 -4.15 22.46
N ILE A 3 4.61 -4.42 23.78
CA ILE A 3 3.36 -4.62 24.52
C ILE A 3 2.40 -3.44 24.29
N ALA A 4 2.91 -2.21 24.25
CA ALA A 4 2.12 -1.01 23.97
C ALA A 4 1.39 -1.03 22.62
N ILE A 5 2.08 -1.45 21.54
CA ILE A 5 1.47 -1.53 20.20
C ILE A 5 0.44 -2.65 20.15
N GLU A 6 0.71 -3.77 20.82
CA GLU A 6 -0.23 -4.88 20.93
C GLU A 6 -1.51 -4.45 21.67
N GLN A 7 -1.40 -3.76 22.81
CA GLN A 7 -2.56 -3.24 23.53
C GLN A 7 -3.33 -2.20 22.71
N LEU A 8 -2.65 -1.33 21.96
CA LEU A 8 -3.29 -0.37 21.05
C LEU A 8 -4.12 -1.06 19.97
N ILE A 9 -3.60 -2.15 19.39
CA ILE A 9 -4.32 -2.96 18.40
C ILE A 9 -5.51 -3.67 19.07
N LYS A 10 -5.31 -4.35 20.21
CA LYS A 10 -6.35 -5.13 20.89
C LYS A 10 -7.51 -4.29 21.40
N MET A 11 -7.23 -3.15 22.05
CA MET A 11 -8.26 -2.32 22.70
C MET A 11 -9.31 -1.75 21.75
N HIS A 12 -8.97 -1.63 20.48
CA HIS A 12 -9.86 -1.05 19.48
C HIS A 12 -10.42 -2.14 18.54
N ASP A 13 -10.01 -3.40 18.66
CA ASP A 13 -10.59 -4.51 17.88
C ASP A 13 -11.79 -5.11 18.63
N PRO A 14 -13.02 -5.07 18.05
CA PRO A 14 -14.22 -5.56 18.72
C PRO A 14 -14.18 -7.07 19.01
N ARG A 15 -13.39 -7.86 18.28
CA ARG A 15 -13.21 -9.30 18.51
C ARG A 15 -12.21 -9.58 19.62
N CYS A 16 -11.21 -8.73 19.80
CA CYS A 16 -10.25 -8.84 20.91
C CYS A 16 -10.87 -8.38 22.23
N MET A 17 -11.77 -7.40 22.19
CA MET A 17 -12.52 -6.96 23.37
C MET A 17 -13.44 -8.04 23.98
N SER A 18 -13.86 -9.06 23.22
CA SER A 18 -14.73 -10.13 23.72
C SER A 18 -14.00 -11.39 24.20
N ILE A 19 -12.73 -11.56 23.82
CA ILE A 19 -11.92 -12.75 24.15
C ILE A 19 -11.18 -12.60 25.49
N GLU A 20 -10.97 -11.38 25.95
CA GLU A 20 -10.20 -11.07 27.17
C GLU A 20 -10.80 -9.87 27.93
N SER A 21 -11.73 -10.13 28.83
CA SER A 21 -11.40 -9.77 30.20
C SER A 21 -10.05 -10.43 30.54
N LEU A 22 -8.96 -9.66 30.41
CA LEU A 22 -7.90 -9.66 31.43
C LEU A 22 -7.01 -10.91 31.62
N ASN A 23 -6.93 -11.86 30.70
CA ASN A 23 -6.02 -13.02 30.87
C ASN A 23 -4.77 -12.96 29.98
N VAL A 24 -3.92 -11.95 30.22
CA VAL A 24 -2.48 -12.06 29.90
C VAL A 24 -1.85 -12.95 30.98
N GLY A 25 -2.06 -14.26 30.86
CA GLY A 25 -1.29 -15.28 31.57
C GLY A 25 -1.65 -15.48 33.05
N ARG A 26 -1.73 -16.75 33.44
CA ARG A 26 -1.83 -17.22 34.82
C ARG A 26 -0.80 -16.48 35.71
N GLY A 27 -1.27 -15.58 36.57
CA GLY A 27 -0.52 -15.07 37.72
C GLY A 27 0.38 -13.83 37.54
N ARG A 28 0.22 -13.03 36.47
CA ARG A 28 0.86 -11.69 36.37
C ARG A 28 -0.17 -10.57 36.39
N ALA A 29 0.24 -9.41 36.89
CA ALA A 29 -0.59 -8.24 37.08
C ALA A 29 -1.42 -7.93 35.82
N VAL A 30 -2.71 -7.73 36.07
CA VAL A 30 -3.75 -7.65 35.07
C VAL A 30 -4.03 -6.18 34.81
N LEU A 31 -3.62 -5.69 33.63
CA LEU A 31 -3.93 -4.32 33.20
C LEU A 31 -5.42 -4.18 32.90
N SER A 32 -6.12 -3.33 33.64
CA SER A 32 -7.51 -3.00 33.38
C SER A 32 -7.66 -2.16 32.11
N LYS A 33 -8.86 -2.21 31.53
CA LYS A 33 -9.23 -1.38 30.38
C LYS A 33 -9.05 0.11 30.68
N GLU A 34 -9.42 0.53 31.88
CA GLU A 34 -9.31 1.91 32.34
C GLU A 34 -7.85 2.35 32.41
N GLN A 35 -6.95 1.50 32.90
CA GLN A 35 -5.50 1.78 32.95
C GLN A 35 -4.92 1.97 31.55
N ILE A 36 -5.28 1.11 30.60
CA ILE A 36 -4.82 1.22 29.21
C ILE A 36 -5.37 2.50 28.55
N LEU A 37 -6.66 2.82 28.77
CA LEU A 37 -7.26 4.05 28.24
C LEU A 37 -6.65 5.30 28.87
N ALA A 38 -6.33 5.28 30.16
CA ALA A 38 -5.63 6.38 30.84
C ALA A 38 -4.22 6.59 30.27
N ALA A 39 -3.50 5.50 29.98
CA ALA A 39 -2.20 5.56 29.32
C ALA A 39 -2.30 6.15 27.90
N PHE A 40 -3.32 5.78 27.12
CA PHE A 40 -3.59 6.35 25.80
C PHE A 40 -3.91 7.85 25.90
N ALA A 41 -4.84 8.25 26.76
CA ALA A 41 -5.22 9.65 26.95
C ALA A 41 -4.02 10.52 27.35
N THR A 42 -3.20 10.02 28.27
CA THR A 42 -1.97 10.71 28.70
C THR A 42 -0.97 10.85 27.55
N THR A 43 -0.78 9.79 26.76
CA THR A 43 0.13 9.81 25.62
C THR A 43 -0.37 10.76 24.54
N GLN A 44 -1.65 10.72 24.21
CA GLN A 44 -2.28 11.62 23.24
C GLN A 44 -2.16 13.09 23.67
N HIS A 45 -2.29 13.38 24.96
CA HIS A 45 -2.14 14.74 25.47
C HIS A 45 -0.68 15.25 25.40
N ARG A 46 0.30 14.37 25.63
CA ARG A 46 1.73 14.76 25.65
C ARG A 46 2.39 14.74 24.27
N HIS A 47 2.05 13.76 23.43
CA HIS A 47 2.63 13.50 22.12
C HIS A 47 1.51 13.22 21.10
N SER A 48 0.70 14.24 20.82
CA SER A 48 -0.50 14.10 19.98
C SER A 48 -0.17 13.60 18.57
N ILE A 49 0.87 14.14 17.93
CA ILE A 49 1.31 13.73 16.58
C ILE A 49 1.84 12.31 16.59
N GLY A 50 2.68 11.96 17.57
CA GLY A 50 3.18 10.61 17.74
C GLY A 50 2.08 9.58 17.98
N PHE A 51 1.09 9.92 18.81
CA PHE A 51 -0.07 9.07 19.04
C PHE A 51 -0.94 8.93 17.79
N ASP A 52 -1.17 10.02 17.05
CA ASP A 52 -1.89 9.98 15.78
C ASP A 52 -1.15 9.13 14.74
N LEU A 53 0.18 9.12 14.72
CA LEU A 53 0.99 8.22 13.88
C LEU A 53 0.74 6.75 14.22
N LEU A 54 0.69 6.40 15.52
CA LEU A 54 0.38 5.04 15.94
C LEU A 54 -1.03 4.62 15.51
N MET A 55 -2.01 5.52 15.64
CA MET A 55 -3.39 5.27 15.21
C MET A 55 -3.49 5.15 13.68
N ALA A 56 -2.85 6.03 12.91
CA ALA A 56 -2.87 5.95 11.45
C ALA A 56 -2.14 4.69 10.93
N LYS A 57 -1.01 4.33 11.54
CA LYS A 57 -0.17 3.21 11.10
C LYS A 57 -0.78 1.85 11.43
N TYR A 58 -1.18 1.65 12.69
CA TYR A 58 -1.64 0.34 13.17
C TYR A 58 -3.16 0.15 13.15
N ARG A 59 -3.93 1.25 13.19
CA ARG A 59 -5.40 1.22 13.20
C ARG A 59 -6.04 1.69 11.91
N HIS A 60 -5.25 2.21 10.97
CA HIS A 60 -5.76 2.83 9.74
C HIS A 60 -6.77 3.94 10.05
N ASP A 61 -6.56 4.68 11.14
CA ASP A 61 -7.43 5.78 11.54
C ASP A 61 -7.26 6.98 10.60
N SER A 62 -8.25 7.17 9.71
CA SER A 62 -8.27 8.27 8.73
C SER A 62 -8.32 9.67 9.36
N GLN A 63 -8.91 9.82 10.55
CA GLN A 63 -8.98 11.12 11.22
C GLN A 63 -7.63 11.47 11.85
N ALA A 64 -6.96 10.49 12.45
CA ALA A 64 -5.59 10.65 12.94
C ALA A 64 -4.64 11.00 11.79
N GLU A 65 -4.73 10.28 10.66
CA GLU A 65 -3.95 10.60 9.47
C GLU A 65 -4.21 12.05 9.02
N GLN A 66 -5.47 12.49 8.94
CA GLN A 66 -5.80 13.86 8.53
C GLN A 66 -5.20 14.91 9.47
N ARG A 67 -5.19 14.68 10.79
CA ARG A 67 -4.54 15.58 11.76
C ARG A 67 -3.03 15.68 11.53
N ILE A 68 -2.37 14.55 11.24
CA ILE A 68 -0.94 14.54 10.89
C ILE A 68 -0.69 15.31 9.59
N ARG A 69 -1.54 15.14 8.58
CA ARG A 69 -1.42 15.88 7.31
C ARG A 69 -1.48 17.39 7.52
N VAL A 70 -2.40 17.87 8.35
CA VAL A 70 -2.50 19.29 8.73
C VAL A 70 -1.24 19.74 9.50
N ALA A 71 -0.76 18.92 10.43
CA ALA A 71 0.46 19.22 11.19
C ALA A 71 1.70 19.31 10.27
N ILE A 72 1.81 18.45 9.26
CA ILE A 72 2.85 18.50 8.23
C ILE A 72 2.77 19.82 7.45
N SER A 73 1.58 20.20 6.97
CA SER A 73 1.43 21.46 6.22
C SER A 73 1.88 22.66 7.05
N HIS A 74 1.51 22.71 8.33
CA HIS A 74 1.98 23.75 9.25
C HIS A 74 3.50 23.68 9.50
N TRP A 75 4.04 22.47 9.69
CA TRP A 75 5.48 22.25 9.90
C TRP A 75 6.31 22.71 8.71
N VAL A 76 5.83 22.46 7.49
CA VAL A 76 6.45 22.86 6.23
C VAL A 76 6.42 24.38 6.07
N ASN A 77 5.24 24.99 6.22
CA ASN A 77 5.03 26.43 6.02
C ASN A 77 5.90 27.30 6.95
N THR A 78 6.31 26.76 8.10
CA THR A 78 7.14 27.47 9.09
C THR A 78 8.65 27.28 8.87
N ARG A 79 9.08 26.40 7.96
CA ARG A 79 10.49 25.98 7.84
C ARG A 79 11.08 26.10 6.44
N THR A 80 10.25 26.25 5.41
CA THR A 80 10.71 26.32 4.03
C THR A 80 9.79 27.16 3.17
N HIS A 81 10.38 27.77 2.14
CA HIS A 81 9.67 28.50 1.08
C HIS A 81 9.74 27.77 -0.26
N LEU A 82 10.22 26.53 -0.28
CA LEU A 82 10.25 25.73 -1.50
C LEU A 82 8.82 25.50 -2.01
N VAL A 83 8.62 25.82 -3.28
CA VAL A 83 7.37 25.51 -4.00
C VAL A 83 7.16 23.98 -3.94
N HIS A 84 5.95 23.50 -3.71
CA HIS A 84 5.67 22.05 -3.59
C HIS A 84 6.33 21.29 -2.42
N SER A 85 6.82 22.01 -1.41
CA SER A 85 7.31 21.41 -0.16
C SER A 85 6.26 20.56 0.55
N ASP A 86 5.00 21.02 0.58
CA ASP A 86 3.90 20.29 1.21
C ASP A 86 3.65 18.92 0.53
N PRO A 87 3.37 18.82 -0.79
CA PRO A 87 3.21 17.53 -1.46
C PRO A 87 4.36 16.54 -1.24
N ALA A 88 5.61 17.02 -1.20
CA ALA A 88 6.77 16.18 -0.92
C ALA A 88 6.74 15.59 0.50
N CYS A 89 6.40 16.40 1.49
CA CYS A 89 6.24 15.95 2.87
C CYS A 89 4.97 15.09 3.09
N GLN A 90 3.89 15.34 2.34
CA GLN A 90 2.69 14.49 2.37
C GLN A 90 2.98 13.08 1.83
N LEU A 91 3.85 12.93 0.82
CA LEU A 91 4.33 11.62 0.35
C LEU A 91 5.33 10.99 1.33
N ALA A 92 6.10 11.79 2.06
CA ALA A 92 6.98 11.31 3.12
C ALA A 92 6.16 10.63 4.23
N LEU A 93 4.99 11.17 4.59
CA LEU A 93 4.06 10.52 5.52
C LEU A 93 3.65 9.13 5.04
N SER A 94 3.35 8.96 3.74
CA SER A 94 3.03 7.63 3.20
C SER A 94 4.16 6.63 3.42
N MET A 95 5.43 7.05 3.30
CA MET A 95 6.57 6.18 3.62
C MET A 95 6.63 5.83 5.12
N VAL A 96 6.40 6.80 6.01
CA VAL A 96 6.38 6.59 7.47
C VAL A 96 5.25 5.65 7.91
N LEU A 97 4.08 5.77 7.27
CA LEU A 97 2.91 4.93 7.49
C LEU A 97 2.97 3.58 6.73
N GLU A 98 4.09 3.27 6.09
CA GLU A 98 4.28 2.04 5.31
C GLU A 98 3.22 1.84 4.21
N ARG A 99 2.73 2.94 3.64
CA ARG A 99 1.81 2.96 2.50
C ARG A 99 2.58 3.07 1.19
N ASN A 100 2.09 2.37 0.17
CA ASN A 100 2.72 2.40 -1.14
C ASN A 100 2.54 3.78 -1.79
N LEU A 101 3.63 4.32 -2.31
CA LEU A 101 3.62 5.58 -3.06
C LEU A 101 2.99 5.38 -4.45
N PRO A 102 2.43 6.41 -5.10
CA PRO A 102 1.88 6.31 -6.46
C PRO A 102 2.79 5.60 -7.47
N ALA A 103 4.07 5.98 -7.55
CA ALA A 103 5.01 5.34 -8.48
C ALA A 103 5.33 3.89 -8.09
N GLN A 104 5.25 3.55 -6.80
CA GLN A 104 5.43 2.20 -6.30
C GLN A 104 4.19 1.34 -6.61
N ILE A 105 2.98 1.90 -6.50
CA ILE A 105 1.72 1.28 -6.90
C ILE A 105 1.77 0.93 -8.39
N ASP A 106 2.17 1.88 -9.25
CA ASP A 106 2.30 1.64 -10.69
C ASP A 106 3.28 0.50 -11.00
N HIS A 107 4.41 0.47 -10.31
CA HIS A 107 5.42 -0.57 -10.46
C HIS A 107 4.89 -1.94 -10.02
N ILE A 108 4.30 -2.04 -8.83
CA ILE A 108 3.73 -3.29 -8.30
C ILE A 108 2.57 -3.76 -9.18
N ALA A 109 1.68 -2.88 -9.61
CA ALA A 109 0.57 -3.21 -10.50
C ALA A 109 1.09 -3.77 -11.84
N GLY A 110 2.15 -3.18 -12.39
CA GLY A 110 2.84 -3.71 -13.56
C GLY A 110 3.45 -5.10 -13.34
N LEU A 111 3.97 -5.38 -12.14
CA LEU A 111 4.45 -6.72 -11.77
C LEU A 111 3.31 -7.72 -11.59
N LEU A 112 2.19 -7.32 -10.97
CA LEU A 112 1.01 -8.16 -10.80
C LEU A 112 0.41 -8.57 -12.14
N ARG A 113 0.35 -7.65 -13.12
CA ARG A 113 -0.09 -7.95 -14.50
C ARG A 113 0.87 -8.87 -15.26
N ARG A 114 2.13 -9.00 -14.83
CA ARG A 114 3.12 -9.89 -15.43
C ARG A 114 3.14 -11.26 -14.75
N TYR A 115 3.37 -11.27 -13.45
CA TYR A 115 3.69 -12.46 -12.66
C TYR A 115 2.55 -12.93 -11.76
N GLY A 116 1.52 -12.11 -11.52
CA GLY A 116 0.43 -12.44 -10.62
C GLY A 116 -0.43 -13.60 -11.11
N VAL A 117 -1.06 -14.31 -10.17
CA VAL A 117 -1.93 -15.46 -10.46
C VAL A 117 -3.10 -15.07 -11.38
N LYS A 118 -3.77 -13.94 -11.10
CA LYS A 118 -4.84 -13.44 -11.98
C LYS A 118 -4.35 -13.07 -13.37
N ALA A 119 -3.10 -12.65 -13.54
CA ALA A 119 -2.54 -12.37 -14.85
C ALA A 119 -2.36 -13.65 -15.67
N ALA A 120 -1.91 -14.74 -15.05
CA ALA A 120 -1.84 -16.04 -15.71
C ALA A 120 -3.23 -16.53 -16.15
N GLN A 121 -4.25 -16.36 -15.30
CA GLN A 121 -5.63 -16.71 -15.64
C GLN A 121 -6.17 -15.85 -16.78
N SER A 122 -6.03 -14.52 -16.70
CA SER A 122 -6.53 -13.59 -17.72
C SER A 122 -5.87 -13.82 -19.09
N ARG A 123 -4.57 -14.19 -19.11
CA ARG A 123 -3.89 -14.63 -20.35
C ARG A 123 -4.54 -15.87 -20.95
N LYS A 124 -4.77 -16.92 -20.16
CA LYS A 124 -5.45 -18.14 -20.63
C LYS A 124 -6.84 -17.85 -21.20
N ASN A 125 -7.64 -17.03 -20.50
CA ASN A 125 -8.96 -16.63 -20.97
C ASN A 125 -8.88 -15.86 -22.30
N THR A 126 -7.99 -14.86 -22.37
CA THR A 126 -7.81 -14.04 -23.57
C THR A 126 -7.33 -14.87 -24.76
N ASP A 127 -6.42 -15.81 -24.54
CA ASP A 127 -5.89 -16.68 -25.59
C ASP A 127 -6.97 -17.65 -26.11
N ALA A 128 -7.83 -18.18 -25.24
CA ALA A 128 -8.97 -19.00 -25.64
C ALA A 128 -9.97 -18.21 -26.51
N LEU A 129 -10.35 -17.01 -26.08
CA LEU A 129 -11.25 -16.12 -26.85
C LEU A 129 -10.66 -15.76 -28.22
N ARG A 130 -9.33 -15.54 -28.30
CA ARG A 130 -8.65 -15.26 -29.56
C ARG A 130 -8.64 -16.46 -30.52
N VAL A 131 -8.53 -17.67 -30.00
CA VAL A 131 -8.62 -18.88 -30.82
C VAL A 131 -10.03 -19.01 -31.42
N GLU A 132 -11.06 -18.73 -30.63
CA GLU A 132 -12.46 -18.73 -31.06
C GLU A 132 -12.72 -17.67 -32.15
N ILE A 133 -12.26 -16.42 -31.94
CA ILE A 133 -12.31 -15.36 -32.96
C ILE A 133 -11.66 -15.83 -34.26
N LYS A 134 -10.47 -16.46 -34.19
CA LYS A 134 -9.78 -16.95 -35.39
C LYS A 134 -10.55 -18.07 -36.11
N GLN A 135 -11.29 -18.90 -35.38
CA GLN A 135 -12.15 -19.93 -35.96
C GLN A 135 -13.36 -19.31 -36.67
N LEU A 136 -14.00 -18.33 -36.05
CA LEU A 136 -15.10 -17.55 -36.62
C LEU A 136 -14.66 -16.77 -37.87
N GLU A 137 -13.50 -16.12 -37.84
CA GLU A 137 -12.90 -15.45 -39.00
C GLU A 137 -12.70 -16.43 -40.17
N ARG A 138 -12.20 -17.63 -39.90
CA ARG A 138 -12.05 -18.69 -40.92
C ARG A 138 -13.40 -19.15 -41.46
N GLN A 139 -14.43 -19.26 -40.62
CA GLN A 139 -15.79 -19.59 -41.06
C GLN A 139 -16.34 -18.52 -41.99
N ARG A 140 -16.11 -17.24 -41.66
CA ARG A 140 -16.56 -16.09 -42.45
C ARG A 140 -15.93 -16.02 -43.85
N CYS A 141 -14.72 -16.58 -44.02
CA CYS A 141 -14.01 -16.64 -45.29
C CYS A 141 -14.29 -17.90 -46.13
N ARG A 142 -15.19 -18.80 -45.70
CA ARG A 142 -15.54 -20.00 -46.50
C ARG A 142 -16.27 -19.63 -47.78
N GLU A 143 -16.07 -20.42 -48.84
CA GLU A 143 -16.86 -20.29 -50.06
C GLU A 143 -18.34 -20.57 -49.77
N ARG A 144 -19.23 -19.71 -50.29
CA ARG A 144 -20.71 -19.80 -50.17
C ARG A 144 -21.30 -19.55 -48.77
N VAL A 145 -20.68 -18.71 -47.95
CA VAL A 145 -21.31 -18.19 -46.71
C VAL A 145 -22.49 -17.28 -47.07
N SER A 146 -23.64 -17.49 -46.43
CA SER A 146 -24.81 -16.63 -46.63
C SER A 146 -24.57 -15.23 -46.05
N HIS A 147 -25.24 -14.20 -46.60
CA HIS A 147 -25.10 -12.84 -46.06
C HIS A 147 -25.53 -12.73 -44.59
N ALA A 148 -26.56 -13.49 -44.19
CA ALA A 148 -27.02 -13.54 -42.80
C ALA A 148 -25.97 -14.16 -41.87
N ASP A 149 -25.35 -15.28 -42.26
CA ASP A 149 -24.29 -15.92 -41.48
C ASP A 149 -23.05 -15.03 -41.36
N TYR A 150 -22.68 -14.32 -42.43
CA TYR A 150 -21.57 -13.37 -42.42
C TYR A 150 -21.79 -12.24 -41.40
N ILE A 151 -23.02 -11.76 -41.27
CA ILE A 151 -23.40 -10.74 -40.27
C ILE A 151 -23.39 -11.34 -38.86
N SER A 152 -24.01 -12.50 -38.66
CA SER A 152 -24.07 -13.18 -37.34
C SER A 152 -22.67 -13.42 -36.78
N VAL A 153 -21.77 -14.02 -37.58
CA VAL A 153 -20.38 -14.26 -37.19
C VAL A 153 -19.64 -12.94 -36.91
N GLY A 154 -19.96 -11.87 -37.63
CA GLY A 154 -19.41 -10.54 -37.36
C GLY A 154 -19.82 -9.97 -36.00
N ILE A 155 -21.07 -10.21 -35.58
CA ILE A 155 -21.58 -9.81 -34.25
C ILE A 155 -20.89 -10.63 -33.16
N GLU A 156 -20.80 -11.96 -33.32
CA GLU A 156 -20.11 -12.84 -32.36
C GLU A 156 -18.64 -12.44 -32.16
N ILE A 157 -17.92 -12.12 -33.24
CA ILE A 157 -16.53 -11.62 -33.16
C ILE A 157 -16.48 -10.31 -32.38
N ALA A 158 -17.44 -9.40 -32.57
CA ALA A 158 -17.48 -8.13 -31.83
C ALA A 158 -17.70 -8.37 -30.33
N GLU A 159 -18.63 -9.25 -29.96
CA GLU A 159 -18.89 -9.64 -28.57
C GLU A 159 -17.66 -10.27 -27.89
N LEU A 160 -16.96 -11.18 -28.59
CA LEU A 160 -15.73 -11.79 -28.07
C LEU A 160 -14.62 -10.76 -27.86
N ASN A 161 -14.49 -9.78 -28.76
CA ASN A 161 -13.54 -8.68 -28.58
C ASN A 161 -13.91 -7.78 -27.39
N GLU A 162 -15.20 -7.53 -27.18
CA GLU A 162 -15.66 -6.80 -26.00
C GLU A 162 -15.31 -7.54 -24.71
N ARG A 163 -15.52 -8.86 -24.67
CA ARG A 163 -15.12 -9.72 -23.53
C ARG A 163 -13.62 -9.67 -23.24
N ILE A 164 -12.78 -9.66 -24.29
CA ILE A 164 -11.32 -9.44 -24.13
C ILE A 164 -11.04 -8.05 -23.52
N GLY A 165 -11.79 -7.03 -23.94
CA GLY A 165 -11.73 -5.68 -23.37
C GLY A 165 -12.03 -5.67 -21.87
N HIS A 166 -13.14 -6.31 -21.47
CA HIS A 166 -13.56 -6.45 -20.08
C HIS A 166 -12.55 -7.19 -19.22
N GLU A 167 -12.01 -8.32 -19.70
CA GLU A 167 -10.96 -9.09 -19.02
C GLU A 167 -9.70 -8.25 -18.76
N ARG A 168 -9.25 -7.48 -19.75
CA ARG A 168 -8.10 -6.58 -19.60
C ARG A 168 -8.35 -5.45 -18.63
N LYS A 169 -9.56 -4.88 -18.64
CA LYS A 169 -9.98 -3.83 -17.70
C LYS A 169 -10.01 -4.38 -16.27
N ALA A 170 -10.66 -5.52 -16.06
CA ALA A 170 -10.73 -6.18 -14.78
C ALA A 170 -9.34 -6.53 -14.20
N LEU A 171 -8.41 -7.00 -15.06
CA LEU A 171 -7.03 -7.26 -14.63
C LEU A 171 -6.30 -5.97 -14.19
N ARG A 172 -6.51 -4.86 -14.91
CA ARG A 172 -5.92 -3.56 -14.54
C ARG A 172 -6.44 -3.07 -13.20
N GLU A 173 -7.76 -2.96 -13.05
CA GLU A 173 -8.42 -2.49 -11.83
C GLU A 173 -8.01 -3.34 -10.63
N TRP A 174 -8.01 -4.67 -10.78
CA TRP A 174 -7.53 -5.56 -9.73
C TRP A 174 -6.07 -5.33 -9.39
N SER A 175 -5.19 -5.17 -10.39
CA SER A 175 -3.75 -5.00 -10.15
C SER A 175 -3.43 -3.68 -9.45
N GLU A 176 -4.14 -2.61 -9.80
CA GLU A 176 -4.01 -1.29 -9.17
C GLU A 176 -4.51 -1.35 -7.73
N TYR A 177 -5.72 -1.89 -7.51
CA TYR A 177 -6.26 -2.07 -6.18
C TYR A 177 -5.34 -2.89 -5.28
N GLN A 178 -4.87 -4.06 -5.75
CA GLN A 178 -3.96 -4.89 -4.97
C GLN A 178 -2.62 -4.20 -4.66
N ALA A 179 -2.09 -3.42 -5.60
CA ALA A 179 -0.87 -2.66 -5.38
C ALA A 179 -1.02 -1.53 -4.34
N THR A 180 -2.25 -1.08 -4.05
CA THR A 180 -2.50 -0.15 -2.92
C THR A 180 -2.42 -0.85 -1.56
N GLN A 181 -2.70 -2.15 -1.51
CA GLN A 181 -2.85 -2.91 -0.26
C GLN A 181 -1.58 -3.65 0.14
N LEU A 182 -0.81 -4.16 -0.84
CA LEU A 182 0.32 -5.04 -0.60
C LEU A 182 1.55 -4.56 -1.38
N ASN A 183 2.72 -4.66 -0.75
CA ASN A 183 4.02 -4.41 -1.38
C ASN A 183 4.82 -5.69 -1.65
N VAL A 184 4.24 -6.86 -1.40
CA VAL A 184 4.87 -8.17 -1.65
C VAL A 184 5.20 -8.31 -3.13
N CYS A 185 6.42 -8.73 -3.45
CA CYS A 185 6.88 -8.88 -4.82
C CYS A 185 6.12 -10.01 -5.53
N PRO A 186 5.35 -9.71 -6.60
CA PRO A 186 4.54 -10.73 -7.30
C PRO A 186 5.35 -11.81 -8.01
N ARG A 187 6.64 -11.55 -8.28
CA ARG A 187 7.51 -12.50 -8.99
C ARG A 187 8.03 -13.62 -8.08
N CYS A 188 8.38 -13.27 -6.85
CA CYS A 188 8.95 -14.21 -5.88
C CYS A 188 8.00 -14.56 -4.73
N ASN A 189 6.79 -13.98 -4.73
CA ASN A 189 5.77 -14.16 -3.70
C ASN A 189 6.32 -13.94 -2.28
N GLY A 190 7.15 -12.89 -2.09
CA GLY A 190 7.72 -12.59 -0.77
C GLY A 190 9.03 -13.31 -0.44
N THR A 191 9.44 -14.32 -1.21
CA THR A 191 10.62 -15.13 -0.85
C THR A 191 11.97 -14.48 -1.14
N GLY A 192 11.98 -13.42 -1.96
CA GLY A 192 13.22 -12.79 -2.45
C GLY A 192 14.00 -13.62 -3.46
N LYS A 193 13.55 -14.84 -3.78
CA LYS A 193 14.26 -15.77 -4.67
C LYS A 193 13.34 -16.28 -5.78
N THR A 194 13.90 -16.53 -6.96
CA THR A 194 13.18 -17.18 -8.06
C THR A 194 13.68 -18.62 -8.21
N LEU A 195 12.76 -19.59 -8.27
CA LEU A 195 13.11 -21.03 -8.29
C LEU A 195 13.50 -21.56 -9.69
N ARG A 196 13.27 -20.80 -10.77
CA ARG A 196 13.58 -21.21 -12.14
C ARG A 196 14.23 -20.08 -12.93
N PRO A 197 15.22 -20.36 -13.81
CA PRO A 197 15.82 -21.68 -14.09
C PRO A 197 16.81 -22.18 -13.01
N ALA A 198 17.31 -21.32 -12.13
CA ALA A 198 18.08 -21.67 -10.94
C ALA A 198 17.67 -20.76 -9.77
N ILE A 199 17.90 -21.19 -8.52
CA ILE A 199 17.65 -20.35 -7.34
C ILE A 199 18.54 -19.11 -7.43
N ALA A 200 17.95 -17.99 -7.78
CA ALA A 200 18.62 -16.72 -7.92
C ALA A 200 17.91 -15.64 -7.11
N VAL A 201 18.66 -14.59 -6.76
CA VAL A 201 18.09 -13.37 -6.18
C VAL A 201 17.06 -12.79 -7.15
N CYS A 202 15.86 -12.50 -6.65
CA CYS A 202 14.82 -11.92 -7.47
C CYS A 202 15.22 -10.51 -7.90
N ASN A 203 15.44 -10.32 -9.20
CA ASN A 203 15.82 -9.05 -9.82
C ASN A 203 14.79 -7.92 -9.66
N GLU A 204 13.49 -8.23 -9.48
CA GLU A 204 12.45 -7.19 -9.36
C GLU A 204 12.46 -6.54 -7.97
N CYS A 205 12.81 -7.30 -6.92
CA CYS A 205 12.83 -6.81 -5.54
C CYS A 205 14.23 -6.74 -4.92
N GLY A 206 15.27 -7.10 -5.68
CA GLY A 206 16.65 -7.17 -5.20
C GLY A 206 16.89 -8.18 -4.08
N GLY A 207 16.02 -9.18 -3.92
CA GLY A 207 16.11 -10.17 -2.83
C GLY A 207 15.30 -9.85 -1.58
N ASN A 208 14.67 -8.68 -1.49
CA ASN A 208 13.94 -8.27 -0.28
C ASN A 208 12.59 -8.96 -0.09
N GLY A 209 12.06 -9.63 -1.12
CA GLY A 209 10.72 -10.23 -1.08
C GLY A 209 9.57 -9.23 -1.23
N HIS A 210 9.78 -7.96 -0.88
CA HIS A 210 8.86 -6.85 -1.08
C HIS A 210 9.48 -5.72 -1.92
N ILE A 211 8.64 -4.90 -2.53
CA ILE A 211 9.04 -3.66 -3.19
C ILE A 211 9.05 -2.56 -2.13
N ALA A 212 10.23 -2.16 -1.66
CA ALA A 212 10.36 -1.09 -0.67
C ALA A 212 10.19 0.30 -1.32
N ALA A 213 9.62 1.24 -0.56
CA ALA A 213 9.58 2.64 -0.96
C ALA A 213 11.01 3.20 -1.01
N THR A 214 11.31 4.01 -2.02
CA THR A 214 12.61 4.67 -2.19
C THR A 214 12.38 6.15 -2.46
N PHE A 215 13.41 6.97 -2.26
CA PHE A 215 13.32 8.39 -2.60
C PHE A 215 13.10 8.61 -4.11
N GLU A 216 13.53 7.68 -4.96
CA GLU A 216 13.20 7.71 -6.39
C GLU A 216 11.71 7.42 -6.65
N HIS A 217 11.09 6.52 -5.88
CA HIS A 217 9.64 6.35 -5.91
C HIS A 217 8.93 7.63 -5.47
N LEU A 218 9.42 8.33 -4.45
CA LEU A 218 8.85 9.60 -4.00
C LEU A 218 8.95 10.67 -5.08
N ARG A 219 10.13 10.83 -5.69
CA ARG A 219 10.36 11.77 -6.80
C ARG A 219 9.43 11.51 -7.99
N LYS A 220 9.29 10.25 -8.41
CA LYS A 220 8.36 9.86 -9.48
C LYS A 220 6.91 10.07 -9.09
N SER A 221 6.56 9.84 -7.83
CA SER A 221 5.21 10.06 -7.32
C SER A 221 4.82 11.53 -7.33
N LEU A 222 5.76 12.44 -7.06
CA LEU A 222 5.54 13.88 -7.25
C LEU A 222 5.17 14.19 -8.70
N ALA A 223 5.90 13.63 -9.66
CA ALA A 223 5.58 13.84 -11.08
C ALA A 223 4.19 13.30 -11.45
N ILE A 224 3.78 12.13 -10.91
CA ILE A 224 2.45 11.55 -11.12
C ILE A 224 1.34 12.47 -10.61
N ILE A 225 1.54 13.13 -9.47
CA ILE A 225 0.57 14.08 -8.91
C ILE A 225 0.70 15.50 -9.48
N GLY A 226 1.46 15.68 -10.57
CA GLY A 226 1.60 16.95 -11.28
C GLY A 226 2.68 17.90 -10.76
N THR A 227 3.53 17.44 -9.84
CA THR A 227 4.65 18.21 -9.29
C THR A 227 5.97 17.76 -9.92
N VAL A 228 6.52 18.55 -10.85
CA VAL A 228 7.79 18.24 -11.51
C VAL A 228 8.93 19.01 -10.85
N ILE A 229 9.84 18.27 -10.22
CA ILE A 229 11.06 18.83 -9.61
C ILE A 229 12.24 18.51 -10.52
N SER A 230 13.03 19.51 -10.86
CA SER A 230 14.24 19.32 -11.68
C SER A 230 15.31 18.51 -10.92
N ALA A 231 16.20 17.85 -11.66
CA ALA A 231 17.29 17.08 -11.06
C ALA A 231 18.23 17.96 -10.21
N SER A 232 18.41 19.22 -10.57
CA SER A 232 19.21 20.21 -9.83
C SER A 232 18.58 20.63 -8.50
N GLU A 233 17.25 20.68 -8.43
CA GLU A 233 16.53 21.08 -7.20
C GLU A 233 16.30 19.90 -6.25
N TRP A 234 16.23 18.68 -6.79
CA TRP A 234 15.93 17.47 -6.04
C TRP A 234 16.72 17.30 -4.72
N PRO A 235 18.03 17.62 -4.64
CA PRO A 235 18.77 17.51 -3.37
C PRO A 235 18.15 18.32 -2.21
N GLN A 236 17.57 19.49 -2.49
CA GLN A 236 16.93 20.33 -1.46
C GLN A 236 15.62 19.71 -0.95
N TYR A 237 14.83 19.13 -1.86
CA TYR A 237 13.62 18.40 -1.48
C TYR A 237 13.93 17.11 -0.76
N LEU A 238 14.99 16.40 -1.16
CA LEU A 238 15.43 15.19 -0.48
C LEU A 238 15.82 15.48 0.97
N ASP A 239 16.54 16.58 1.23
CA ASP A 239 16.86 17.03 2.59
C ASP A 239 15.59 17.37 3.39
N LEU A 240 14.67 18.15 2.80
CA LEU A 240 13.39 18.50 3.41
C LEU A 240 12.58 17.25 3.79
N VAL A 241 12.44 16.31 2.86
CA VAL A 241 11.72 15.04 3.06
C VAL A 241 12.37 14.25 4.18
N LYS A 242 13.70 14.11 4.20
CA LYS A 242 14.41 13.41 5.27
C LYS A 242 14.19 14.07 6.63
N ARG A 243 14.22 15.40 6.73
CA ARG A 243 13.92 16.13 7.97
C ARG A 243 12.48 15.92 8.42
N CYS A 244 11.52 15.96 7.49
CA CYS A 244 10.12 15.68 7.78
C CYS A 244 9.94 14.25 8.31
N MET A 245 10.52 13.24 7.64
CA MET A 245 10.47 11.85 8.10
C MET A 245 11.12 11.70 9.48
N SER A 246 12.29 12.30 9.67
CA SER A 246 13.00 12.26 10.96
C SER A 246 12.15 12.84 12.09
N TRP A 247 11.47 13.97 11.85
CA TRP A 247 10.55 14.55 12.82
C TRP A 247 9.41 13.58 13.15
N LEU A 248 8.74 13.01 12.14
CA LEU A 248 7.65 12.05 12.36
C LEU A 248 8.12 10.79 13.12
N TYR A 249 9.30 10.24 12.80
CA TYR A 249 9.84 9.09 13.54
C TYR A 249 10.20 9.42 14.99
N VAL A 250 10.68 10.63 15.26
CA VAL A 250 10.94 11.08 16.64
C VAL A 250 9.62 11.19 17.41
N GLU A 251 8.58 11.78 16.83
CA GLU A 251 7.24 11.85 17.44
C GLU A 251 6.66 10.45 17.73
N GLU A 252 6.72 9.54 16.75
CA GLU A 252 6.30 8.13 16.91
C GLU A 252 7.08 7.46 18.04
N SER A 253 8.41 7.60 18.05
CA SER A 253 9.27 6.99 19.07
C SER A 253 8.98 7.53 20.47
N GLN A 254 8.73 8.83 20.61
CA GLN A 254 8.41 9.44 21.90
C GLN A 254 7.05 8.96 22.42
N ALA A 255 6.04 8.90 21.55
CA ALA A 255 4.73 8.36 21.92
C ALA A 255 4.82 6.89 22.35
N VAL A 256 5.58 6.06 21.62
CA VAL A 256 5.82 4.65 22.01
C VAL A 256 6.54 4.55 23.35
N SER A 257 7.55 5.40 23.58
CA SER A 257 8.30 5.39 24.84
C SER A 257 7.41 5.73 26.03
N VAL A 258 6.66 6.83 25.95
CA VAL A 258 5.73 7.25 27.02
C VAL A 258 4.64 6.23 27.23
N LEU A 259 4.11 5.64 26.15
CA LEU A 259 3.08 4.63 26.26
C LEU A 259 3.59 3.35 26.92
N ASN A 260 4.79 2.88 26.55
CA ASN A 260 5.42 1.74 27.21
C ASN A 260 5.66 2.03 28.69
N GLU A 261 6.26 3.17 29.03
CA GLU A 261 6.52 3.57 30.43
C GLU A 261 5.23 3.55 31.25
N ARG A 262 4.14 4.12 30.73
CA ARG A 262 2.84 4.11 31.41
C ARG A 262 2.29 2.72 31.60
N ILE A 263 2.34 1.88 30.56
CA ILE A 263 1.84 0.51 30.65
C ILE A 263 2.67 -0.30 31.65
N TYR A 264 3.99 -0.13 31.70
CA TYR A 264 4.85 -0.82 32.68
C TYR A 264 4.55 -0.36 34.11
N ASN A 265 4.39 0.94 34.34
CA ASN A 265 4.07 1.48 35.67
C ASN A 265 2.71 1.01 36.22
N GLU A 266 1.82 0.49 35.38
CA GLU A 266 0.52 -0.05 35.78
C GLU A 266 0.55 -1.59 35.95
N ILE A 267 1.63 -2.25 35.53
CA ILE A 267 1.88 -3.69 35.72
C ILE A 267 2.62 -3.95 37.05
N ASP A 268 3.50 -3.03 37.45
CA ASP A 268 4.24 -3.09 38.73
C ASP A 268 3.39 -2.63 39.92
#